data_AF-A0A1B7VN04-F1
#
_entry.id   AF-A0A1B7VN04-F1
#
_cell.length_a   1.000
_cell.length_b   1.000
_cell.length_c   1.000
_cell.angle_alpha   90.00
_cell.angle_beta   90.00
_cell.angle_gamma   90.00
#
_symmetry.space_group_name_H-M   'P 1'
#
loop_
_entity.id
_entity.type
_entity.pdbx_description
1 polymer ?
#
loop_
_entity_poly.entity_id
_entity_poly.type
_entity_poly.pdbx_seq_one_letter_code
_entity_poly.pdbx_strand_id
1 'polypeptide(L)'
;MKINTTVLLTLILLTLMLGVGSASGFLGFTLGSMALKGVTTPDGRPLSKFNSNKGNNTQEGSRKPALAFLKEEDILQVVKSRINNKSKDNKSNKSAAEEIKISKPKPKEEPIAEEVSQPGFPVTAESEGVSMSVKSVHYSGGDLLLRVNMQNNSSDSVRFLYSFLDITDDKGRTLNAISEGLPVELPAKSGEFKGTISVPTALLDDVKQISLSLTDYPAQKLKLKLSDIPVEKAN
;
A
#
# COMPACT_ATOMS: atom_id res chain seq x y z
N MET A 1 39.47 -4.21 -61.78
CA MET A 1 38.02 -4.53 -61.64
C MET A 1 37.27 -3.21 -61.46
N LYS A 2 36.26 -2.93 -62.29
CA LYS A 2 35.43 -1.72 -62.16
C LYS A 2 34.46 -1.96 -61.00
N ILE A 3 34.57 -1.16 -59.94
CA ILE A 3 33.69 -1.29 -58.78
C ILE A 3 32.37 -0.62 -59.15
N ASN A 4 31.26 -1.34 -58.99
CA ASN A 4 29.94 -0.78 -59.29
C ASN A 4 29.59 0.29 -58.25
N THR A 5 29.41 1.53 -58.69
CA THR A 5 29.10 2.67 -57.83
C THR A 5 27.85 2.43 -56.96
N THR A 6 26.84 1.75 -57.50
CA THR A 6 25.64 1.36 -56.74
C THR A 6 25.96 0.42 -55.59
N VAL A 7 26.83 -0.57 -55.81
CA VAL A 7 27.25 -1.52 -54.78
C VAL A 7 28.05 -0.81 -53.70
N LEU A 8 28.92 0.12 -54.08
CA LEU A 8 29.68 0.95 -53.14
C LEU A 8 28.76 1.83 -52.29
N LEU A 9 27.74 2.45 -52.89
CA LEU A 9 26.76 3.28 -52.18
C LEU A 9 25.95 2.45 -51.19
N THR A 10 25.47 1.27 -51.58
CA THR A 10 24.71 0.39 -50.67
C THR A 10 25.57 -0.13 -49.51
N LEU A 11 26.85 -0.40 -49.76
CA LEU A 11 27.78 -0.85 -48.72
C LEU A 11 28.03 0.27 -47.69
N ILE A 12 28.18 1.51 -48.14
CA ILE A 12 28.33 2.68 -47.27
C ILE A 12 27.06 2.94 -46.47
N LEU A 13 25.88 2.84 -47.10
CA LEU A 13 24.61 3.05 -46.41
C LEU A 13 24.39 1.99 -45.31
N LEU A 14 24.74 0.73 -45.61
CA LEU A 14 24.64 -0.37 -44.65
C LEU A 14 25.56 -0.17 -43.43
N THR A 15 26.82 0.21 -43.65
CA THR A 15 27.76 0.45 -42.54
C THR A 15 27.36 1.65 -41.69
N LEU A 16 26.77 2.69 -42.31
CA LEU A 16 26.26 3.85 -41.58
C LEU A 16 25.07 3.49 -40.69
N MET A 17 24.14 2.67 -41.18
CA MET A 17 23.00 2.19 -40.38
C MET A 17 23.45 1.33 -39.18
N LEU A 18 24.42 0.44 -39.39
CA LEU A 18 24.98 -0.37 -38.30
C LEU A 18 25.73 0.49 -37.26
N GLY A 19 26.46 1.50 -37.71
CA GLY A 19 27.20 2.41 -36.83
C GLY A 19 26.27 3.24 -35.94
N VAL A 20 25.27 3.88 -36.53
CA VAL A 20 24.30 4.73 -35.80
C VAL A 20 23.45 3.89 -34.85
N GLY A 21 23.00 2.70 -35.27
CA GLY A 21 22.24 1.78 -34.41
C GLY A 21 23.02 1.33 -33.18
N SER A 22 24.32 1.00 -33.34
CA SER A 22 25.18 0.56 -32.23
C SER A 22 25.44 1.69 -31.23
N ALA A 23 25.72 2.90 -31.71
CA ALA A 23 25.96 4.07 -30.86
C ALA A 23 24.70 4.46 -30.06
N SER A 24 23.53 4.44 -30.70
CA SER A 24 22.26 4.72 -30.04
C SER A 24 21.91 3.65 -28.99
N GLY A 25 22.19 2.37 -29.27
CA GLY A 25 21.98 1.28 -28.31
C GLY A 25 22.87 1.42 -27.08
N PHE A 26 24.15 1.76 -27.25
CA PHE A 26 25.08 1.95 -26.13
C PHE A 26 24.70 3.15 -25.25
N LEU A 27 24.33 4.28 -25.87
CA LEU A 27 23.86 5.46 -25.13
C LEU A 27 22.50 5.20 -24.43
N GLY A 28 21.57 4.51 -25.10
CA GLY A 28 20.30 4.11 -24.50
C GLY A 28 20.48 3.16 -23.32
N PHE A 29 21.38 2.18 -23.42
CA PHE A 29 21.67 1.23 -22.35
C PHE A 29 22.35 1.89 -21.15
N THR A 30 23.31 2.78 -21.38
CA THR A 30 23.97 3.52 -20.30
C THR A 30 22.99 4.45 -19.59
N LEU A 31 22.14 5.17 -20.31
CA LEU A 31 21.10 6.01 -19.72
C LEU A 31 20.03 5.19 -18.98
N GLY A 32 19.58 4.08 -19.55
CA GLY A 32 18.62 3.17 -18.91
C GLY A 32 19.19 2.51 -17.65
N SER A 33 20.44 2.06 -17.69
CA SER A 33 21.10 1.46 -16.51
C SER A 33 21.36 2.48 -15.39
N MET A 34 21.59 3.76 -15.73
CA MET A 34 21.66 4.84 -14.75
C MET A 34 20.31 5.11 -14.09
N ALA A 35 19.19 5.04 -14.82
CA ALA A 35 17.86 5.18 -14.25
C ALA A 35 17.53 4.08 -13.23
N LEU A 36 18.02 2.85 -13.43
CA LEU A 36 17.86 1.74 -12.48
C LEU A 36 18.79 1.84 -11.26
N LYS A 37 19.91 2.58 -11.34
CA LYS A 37 20.84 2.78 -10.20
C LYS A 37 20.30 3.70 -9.10
N GLY A 38 19.17 4.37 -9.32
CA GLY A 38 18.47 5.16 -8.30
C GLY A 38 17.59 4.33 -7.35
N VAL A 39 17.38 3.04 -7.62
CA VAL A 39 16.54 2.13 -6.81
C VAL A 39 17.40 1.06 -6.11
N THR A 40 18.55 1.45 -5.57
CA THR A 40 19.17 0.65 -4.50
C THR A 40 18.67 1.22 -3.19
N THR A 41 17.77 0.49 -2.53
CA THR A 41 17.37 0.79 -1.15
C THR A 41 18.62 1.08 -0.33
N PRO A 42 18.68 2.21 0.42
CA PRO A 42 19.80 2.46 1.32
C PRO A 42 19.89 1.25 2.26
N ASP A 43 21.07 0.63 2.32
CA ASP A 43 21.33 -0.50 3.20
C ASP A 43 20.95 -0.08 4.63
N GLY A 44 19.84 -0.63 5.14
CA GLY A 44 19.14 -0.20 6.34
C GLY A 44 19.86 -0.55 7.65
N ARG A 45 21.18 -0.74 7.60
CA ARG A 45 22.01 -1.09 8.75
C ARG A 45 22.76 0.16 9.23
N PRO A 46 22.31 0.81 10.32
CA PRO A 46 22.97 1.99 10.89
C PRO A 46 24.35 1.71 11.52
N LEU A 47 24.92 0.51 11.36
CA LEU A 47 26.18 0.10 11.98
C LEU A 47 27.40 0.05 11.03
N SER A 48 27.23 0.17 9.72
CA SER A 48 28.37 -0.03 8.80
C SER A 48 29.29 1.19 8.65
N LYS A 49 28.86 2.39 9.08
CA LYS A 49 29.69 3.62 8.98
C LYS A 49 30.59 3.90 10.19
N PHE A 50 30.61 3.04 11.21
CA PHE A 50 31.39 3.29 12.43
C PHE A 50 32.74 2.58 12.51
N ASN A 51 33.09 1.70 11.56
CA ASN A 51 34.31 0.89 11.64
C ASN A 51 35.36 1.15 10.54
N SER A 52 35.46 2.40 10.06
CA SER A 52 36.57 2.80 9.19
C SER A 52 37.20 4.11 9.64
N ASN A 53 37.88 4.10 10.79
CA ASN A 53 39.15 4.83 10.91
C ASN A 53 39.93 4.37 12.16
N LYS A 54 40.86 3.44 11.94
CA LYS A 54 42.02 3.28 12.82
C LYS A 54 43.02 4.36 12.40
N GLY A 55 43.13 5.43 13.19
CA GLY A 55 44.08 6.50 12.92
C GLY A 55 44.14 7.49 14.07
N ASN A 56 45.30 7.53 14.73
CA ASN A 56 45.66 8.35 15.88
C ASN A 56 45.37 9.85 15.64
N ASN A 57 44.73 10.53 16.59
CA ASN A 57 45.35 11.68 17.27
C ASN A 57 44.49 12.24 18.40
N THR A 58 45.23 12.73 19.37
CA THR A 58 44.88 13.38 20.62
C THR A 58 44.16 14.72 20.46
N GLN A 59 43.49 15.09 21.56
CA GLN A 59 43.13 16.43 22.04
C GLN A 59 41.82 17.11 21.58
N GLU A 60 41.01 17.32 22.62
CA GLU A 60 40.32 18.57 22.99
C GLU A 60 39.07 19.00 22.22
N GLY A 61 37.98 19.20 22.98
CA GLY A 61 36.85 20.01 22.53
C GLY A 61 35.44 19.59 22.97
N SER A 62 35.22 19.42 24.27
CA SER A 62 33.96 19.76 24.98
C SER A 62 32.56 19.35 24.42
N ARG A 63 31.88 18.55 25.25
CA ARG A 63 30.41 18.45 25.47
C ARG A 63 29.57 17.65 24.47
N LYS A 64 29.53 16.33 24.67
CA LYS A 64 28.30 15.54 24.59
C LYS A 64 28.16 14.73 25.88
N PRO A 65 26.97 14.64 26.49
CA PRO A 65 26.82 14.00 27.79
C PRO A 65 27.22 12.53 27.63
N ALA A 66 28.15 12.09 28.48
CA ALA A 66 28.40 10.67 28.66
C ALA A 66 27.05 10.01 28.93
N LEU A 67 26.72 8.97 28.16
CA LEU A 67 25.58 8.11 28.41
C LEU A 67 25.68 7.65 29.87
N ALA A 68 24.87 8.27 30.74
CA ALA A 68 24.81 7.94 32.14
C ALA A 68 24.02 6.64 32.26
N PHE A 69 24.74 5.52 32.26
CA PHE A 69 24.16 4.22 32.55
C PHE A 69 23.68 4.23 34.00
N LEU A 70 22.37 4.27 34.19
CA LEU A 70 21.73 4.11 35.50
C LEU A 70 21.98 2.68 35.96
N LYS A 71 22.33 2.52 37.23
CA LYS A 71 22.60 1.20 37.80
C LYS A 71 21.29 0.48 38.11
N GLU A 72 21.23 -0.80 37.76
CA GLU A 72 20.05 -1.67 37.94
C GLU A 72 19.56 -1.66 39.40
N GLU A 73 20.48 -1.61 40.37
CA GLU A 73 20.17 -1.63 41.80
C GLU A 73 19.26 -0.48 42.26
N ASP A 74 19.46 0.73 41.72
CA ASP A 74 18.64 1.90 42.07
C ASP A 74 17.21 1.77 41.52
N ILE A 75 17.07 1.21 40.32
CA ILE A 75 15.76 0.97 39.70
C ILE A 75 14.99 -0.07 40.53
N LEU A 76 15.65 -1.14 40.94
CA LEU A 76 15.02 -2.18 41.76
C LEU A 76 14.60 -1.66 43.14
N GLN A 77 15.36 -0.76 43.76
CA GLN A 77 15.00 -0.14 45.04
C GLN A 77 13.75 0.76 44.92
N VAL A 78 13.67 1.56 43.85
CA VAL A 78 12.51 2.42 43.58
C VAL A 78 11.26 1.59 43.33
N VAL A 79 11.37 0.53 42.52
CA VAL A 79 10.24 -0.36 42.22
C VAL A 79 9.75 -1.09 43.46
N LYS A 80 10.66 -1.63 44.29
CA LYS A 80 10.29 -2.31 45.55
C LYS A 80 9.61 -1.36 46.54
N SER A 81 10.10 -0.13 46.65
CA SER A 81 9.48 0.90 47.52
C SER A 81 8.06 1.24 47.06
N ARG A 82 7.83 1.28 45.75
CA ARG A 82 6.49 1.52 45.17
C ARG A 82 5.52 0.37 45.41
N ILE A 83 5.99 -0.87 45.32
CA ILE A 83 5.17 -2.07 45.58
C ILE A 83 4.77 -2.15 47.07
N ASN A 84 5.71 -1.86 47.98
CA ASN A 84 5.46 -1.90 49.43
C ASN A 84 4.58 -0.76 49.95
N ASN A 85 4.60 0.41 49.32
CA ASN A 85 3.68 1.49 49.68
C ASN A 85 2.25 1.22 49.19
N LYS A 86 2.07 0.50 48.08
CA LYS A 86 0.75 0.15 47.54
C LYS A 86 0.00 -0.92 48.36
N SER A 87 0.70 -1.64 49.24
CA SER A 87 0.13 -2.69 50.08
C SER A 87 -0.25 -2.23 51.50
N LYS A 88 0.08 -0.99 51.90
CA LYS A 88 -0.33 -0.41 53.20
C LYS A 88 -1.66 0.35 53.18
N ASP A 89 -2.17 0.73 52.00
CA ASP A 89 -3.42 1.51 51.87
C ASP A 89 -4.71 0.66 51.84
N ASN A 90 -4.64 -0.66 52.04
CA ASN A 90 -5.80 -1.55 51.84
C ASN A 90 -6.24 -2.30 53.11
N LYS A 91 -6.18 -1.66 54.29
CA LYS A 91 -6.71 -2.25 55.52
C LYS A 91 -7.14 -1.22 56.59
N SER A 92 -8.21 -0.45 56.35
CA SER A 92 -9.13 0.04 57.41
C SER A 92 -10.30 0.86 56.85
N ASN A 93 -11.46 0.21 56.61
CA ASN A 93 -12.73 0.56 57.26
C ASN A 93 -13.87 -0.33 56.75
N LYS A 94 -14.69 -0.83 57.68
CA LYS A 94 -15.75 -1.82 57.49
C LYS A 94 -17.09 -1.25 57.94
N SER A 95 -18.18 -1.63 57.25
CA SER A 95 -19.62 -1.51 57.59
C SER A 95 -20.25 -0.10 57.50
N ALA A 96 -21.50 0.10 57.07
CA ALA A 96 -22.57 -0.76 56.55
C ALA A 96 -23.68 0.14 55.96
N ALA A 97 -24.56 -0.49 55.17
CA ALA A 97 -25.96 -0.15 54.86
C ALA A 97 -26.30 0.27 53.42
N GLU A 98 -27.19 -0.58 52.88
CA GLU A 98 -28.23 -0.37 51.86
C GLU A 98 -27.96 -0.63 50.37
N GLU A 99 -28.81 -1.53 49.87
CA GLU A 99 -28.93 -2.09 48.54
C GLU A 99 -29.31 -1.03 47.51
N ILE A 100 -28.59 -0.97 46.38
CA ILE A 100 -29.21 -0.70 45.07
C ILE A 100 -28.48 -1.53 44.02
N LYS A 101 -29.21 -2.40 43.32
CA LYS A 101 -28.79 -2.99 42.04
C LYS A 101 -28.49 -1.86 41.05
N ILE A 102 -27.22 -1.65 40.69
CA ILE A 102 -26.85 -0.71 39.62
C ILE A 102 -25.93 -1.44 38.63
N SER A 103 -26.57 -1.89 37.56
CA SER A 103 -26.10 -1.87 36.18
C SER A 103 -24.65 -1.45 35.97
N LYS A 104 -23.82 -2.43 35.58
CA LYS A 104 -22.54 -2.23 34.91
C LYS A 104 -22.75 -1.20 33.76
N PRO A 105 -21.95 -0.12 33.68
CA PRO A 105 -22.06 0.82 32.57
C PRO A 105 -21.82 0.05 31.27
N LYS A 106 -22.88 -0.04 30.48
CA LYS A 106 -22.85 -0.45 29.09
C LYS A 106 -21.82 0.47 28.41
N PRO A 107 -20.75 -0.06 27.79
CA PRO A 107 -19.99 0.73 26.83
C PRO A 107 -21.00 1.28 25.84
N LYS A 108 -21.07 2.61 25.76
CA LYS A 108 -21.92 3.32 24.84
C LYS A 108 -21.48 2.86 23.46
N GLU A 109 -22.26 1.95 22.87
CA GLU A 109 -22.34 1.75 21.43
C GLU A 109 -22.60 3.13 20.86
N GLU A 110 -21.54 3.80 20.39
CA GLU A 110 -21.74 4.79 19.34
C GLU A 110 -22.39 4.03 18.19
N PRO A 111 -23.54 4.50 17.68
CA PRO A 111 -24.24 3.84 16.61
C PRO A 111 -23.25 3.61 15.48
N ILE A 112 -23.19 2.38 14.99
CA ILE A 112 -22.71 2.07 13.65
C ILE A 112 -23.46 3.06 12.76
N ALA A 113 -22.77 4.11 12.33
CA ALA A 113 -23.25 4.96 11.27
C ALA A 113 -23.40 4.01 10.09
N GLU A 114 -24.65 3.63 9.81
CA GLU A 114 -25.04 3.11 8.52
C GLU A 114 -24.37 4.02 7.50
N GLU A 115 -23.47 3.45 6.69
CA GLU A 115 -22.79 4.18 5.63
C GLU A 115 -23.86 4.90 4.81
N VAL A 116 -23.91 6.22 4.94
CA VAL A 116 -24.81 7.06 4.16
C VAL A 116 -24.62 6.66 2.72
N SER A 117 -25.70 6.14 2.10
CA SER A 117 -25.73 5.78 0.69
C SER A 117 -25.24 6.99 -0.12
N GLN A 118 -24.02 6.90 -0.62
CA GLN A 118 -23.44 7.93 -1.45
C GLN A 118 -24.12 7.86 -2.82
N PRO A 119 -24.48 9.01 -3.43
CA PRO A 119 -25.07 9.02 -4.76
C PRO A 119 -24.11 8.34 -5.75
N GLY A 120 -24.64 7.41 -6.55
CA GLY A 120 -23.84 6.60 -7.48
C GLY A 120 -23.31 5.29 -6.90
N PHE A 121 -23.59 4.95 -5.63
CA PHE A 121 -23.20 3.69 -5.02
C PHE A 121 -24.40 2.86 -4.51
N PRO A 122 -24.32 1.51 -4.55
CA PRO A 122 -23.18 0.71 -4.97
C PRO A 122 -23.07 0.57 -6.50
N VAL A 123 -21.84 0.58 -7.02
CA VAL A 123 -21.57 0.19 -8.41
C VAL A 123 -21.24 -1.29 -8.43
N THR A 124 -22.00 -2.09 -9.19
CA THR A 124 -21.90 -3.56 -9.17
C THR A 124 -21.58 -4.14 -10.55
N ALA A 125 -20.75 -5.17 -10.58
CA ALA A 125 -20.54 -6.01 -11.75
C ALA A 125 -20.67 -7.49 -11.37
N GLU A 126 -21.19 -8.29 -12.29
CA GLU A 126 -21.34 -9.73 -12.15
C GLU A 126 -20.88 -10.43 -13.43
N SER A 127 -20.19 -11.56 -13.27
CA SER A 127 -19.76 -12.43 -14.37
C SER A 127 -19.61 -13.85 -13.83
N GLU A 128 -20.17 -14.84 -14.53
CA GLU A 128 -20.00 -16.28 -14.21
C GLU A 128 -20.33 -16.62 -12.73
N GLY A 129 -21.32 -15.94 -12.14
CA GLY A 129 -21.73 -16.13 -10.75
C GLY A 129 -20.81 -15.50 -9.70
N VAL A 130 -19.77 -14.77 -10.10
CA VAL A 130 -18.98 -13.92 -9.21
C VAL A 130 -19.44 -12.48 -9.35
N SER A 131 -19.63 -11.80 -8.23
CA SER A 131 -19.98 -10.39 -8.18
C SER A 131 -18.91 -9.57 -7.45
N MET A 132 -18.74 -8.33 -7.88
CA MET A 132 -17.92 -7.31 -7.25
C MET A 132 -18.71 -6.02 -7.16
N SER A 133 -18.64 -5.34 -6.03
CA SER A 133 -19.35 -4.09 -5.81
C SER A 133 -18.49 -3.07 -5.09
N VAL A 134 -18.46 -1.83 -5.58
CA VAL A 134 -17.94 -0.69 -4.82
C VAL A 134 -19.08 -0.14 -3.98
N LYS A 135 -18.91 -0.14 -2.65
CA LYS A 135 -19.94 0.32 -1.69
C LYS A 135 -19.85 1.82 -1.42
N SER A 136 -18.65 2.37 -1.41
CA SER A 136 -18.41 3.79 -1.12
C SER A 136 -17.04 4.21 -1.62
N VAL A 137 -16.90 5.52 -1.85
CA VAL A 137 -15.63 6.15 -2.19
C VAL A 137 -15.37 7.32 -1.25
N HIS A 138 -14.14 7.45 -0.76
CA HIS A 138 -13.76 8.55 0.13
C HIS A 138 -12.29 8.92 -0.04
N TYR A 139 -11.96 10.19 0.17
CA TYR A 139 -10.58 10.66 0.16
C TYR A 139 -9.99 10.60 1.56
N SER A 140 -8.80 10.00 1.69
CA SER A 140 -8.09 9.92 2.96
C SER A 140 -6.59 9.74 2.72
N GLY A 141 -5.76 10.41 3.52
CA GLY A 141 -4.30 10.18 3.50
C GLY A 141 -3.58 10.53 2.19
N GLY A 142 -4.20 11.30 1.29
CA GLY A 142 -3.65 11.58 -0.05
C GLY A 142 -4.07 10.57 -1.11
N ASP A 143 -4.92 9.61 -0.76
CA ASP A 143 -5.46 8.60 -1.66
C ASP A 143 -6.99 8.68 -1.75
N LEU A 144 -7.53 8.16 -2.85
CA LEU A 144 -8.92 7.79 -3.00
C LEU A 144 -9.10 6.35 -2.56
N LEU A 145 -9.90 6.12 -1.53
CA LEU A 145 -10.20 4.81 -0.97
C LEU A 145 -11.57 4.35 -1.45
N LEU A 146 -11.59 3.23 -2.17
CA LEU A 146 -12.78 2.54 -2.61
C LEU A 146 -13.02 1.33 -1.70
N ARG A 147 -14.18 1.28 -1.02
CA ARG A 147 -14.59 0.07 -0.30
C ARG A 147 -15.27 -0.90 -1.25
N VAL A 148 -14.74 -2.12 -1.33
CA VAL A 148 -15.17 -3.12 -2.30
C VAL A 148 -15.61 -4.38 -1.59
N ASN A 149 -16.73 -4.95 -2.05
CA ASN A 149 -17.17 -6.29 -1.67
C ASN A 149 -17.08 -7.22 -2.88
N MET A 150 -16.65 -8.46 -2.67
CA MET A 150 -16.69 -9.53 -3.66
C MET A 150 -17.41 -10.76 -3.11
N GLN A 151 -18.13 -11.47 -3.96
CA GLN A 151 -18.83 -12.69 -3.60
C GLN A 151 -18.81 -13.67 -4.76
N ASN A 152 -18.59 -14.95 -4.48
CA ASN A 152 -18.66 -16.02 -5.47
C ASN A 152 -19.83 -16.95 -5.17
N ASN A 153 -20.90 -16.84 -5.96
CA ASN A 153 -22.10 -17.68 -5.90
C ASN A 153 -22.02 -18.89 -6.84
N SER A 154 -20.94 -19.04 -7.60
CA SER A 154 -20.72 -20.17 -8.50
C SER A 154 -20.35 -21.45 -7.74
N SER A 155 -20.32 -22.57 -8.46
CA SER A 155 -19.92 -23.88 -7.93
C SER A 155 -18.41 -24.08 -7.84
N ASP A 156 -17.62 -23.23 -8.50
CA ASP A 156 -16.18 -23.39 -8.63
C ASP A 156 -15.45 -22.29 -7.84
N SER A 157 -14.23 -22.57 -7.37
CA SER A 157 -13.39 -21.50 -6.83
C SER A 157 -12.80 -20.68 -7.97
N VAL A 158 -12.68 -19.37 -7.75
CA VAL A 158 -12.13 -18.45 -8.74
C VAL A 158 -10.96 -17.73 -8.13
N ARG A 159 -9.84 -17.68 -8.85
CA ARG A 159 -8.63 -17.00 -8.43
C ARG A 159 -8.42 -15.73 -9.22
N PHE A 160 -7.99 -14.68 -8.54
CA PHE A 160 -7.71 -13.37 -9.10
C PHE A 160 -6.24 -13.01 -8.89
N LEU A 161 -5.68 -12.28 -9.85
CA LEU A 161 -4.41 -11.59 -9.67
C LEU A 161 -4.69 -10.09 -9.70
N TYR A 162 -4.47 -9.41 -8.57
CA TYR A 162 -4.70 -7.96 -8.48
C TYR A 162 -3.72 -7.13 -9.31
N SER A 163 -2.64 -7.74 -9.81
CA SER A 163 -1.81 -7.16 -10.87
C SER A 163 -2.55 -6.99 -12.20
N PHE A 164 -3.67 -7.69 -12.40
CA PHE A 164 -4.57 -7.54 -13.55
C PHE A 164 -5.78 -6.68 -13.23
N LEU A 165 -5.81 -6.04 -12.06
CA LEU A 165 -6.77 -4.98 -11.79
C LEU A 165 -6.37 -3.78 -12.64
N ASP A 166 -7.09 -3.58 -13.72
CA ASP A 166 -6.94 -2.41 -14.57
C ASP A 166 -7.91 -1.34 -14.09
N ILE A 167 -7.40 -0.14 -13.84
CA ILE A 167 -8.20 1.01 -13.46
C ILE A 167 -7.95 2.09 -14.50
N THR A 168 -8.99 2.59 -15.13
CA THR A 168 -8.88 3.62 -16.17
C THR A 168 -9.73 4.83 -15.82
N ASP A 169 -9.25 6.03 -16.11
CA ASP A 169 -10.07 7.24 -16.02
C ASP A 169 -11.00 7.43 -17.23
N ASP A 170 -11.81 8.48 -17.17
CA ASP A 170 -12.72 8.94 -18.24
C ASP A 170 -12.00 9.37 -19.53
N LYS A 171 -10.68 9.56 -19.47
CA LYS A 171 -9.80 9.89 -20.61
C LYS A 171 -9.08 8.65 -21.16
N GLY A 172 -9.29 7.47 -20.57
CA GLY A 172 -8.66 6.21 -20.97
C GLY A 172 -7.22 6.04 -20.48
N ARG A 173 -6.75 6.86 -19.53
CA ARG A 173 -5.44 6.68 -18.88
C ARG A 173 -5.54 5.61 -17.81
N THR A 174 -4.61 4.66 -17.81
CA THR A 174 -4.49 3.68 -16.72
C THR A 174 -3.96 4.35 -15.46
N LEU A 175 -4.61 4.07 -14.33
CA LEU A 175 -4.29 4.56 -13.01
C LEU A 175 -3.67 3.43 -12.19
N ASN A 176 -2.65 3.76 -11.40
CA ASN A 176 -2.09 2.80 -10.45
C ASN A 176 -2.97 2.72 -9.21
N ALA A 177 -3.13 1.51 -8.69
CA ALA A 177 -3.90 1.26 -7.49
C ALA A 177 -3.33 0.12 -6.66
N ILE A 178 -3.67 0.12 -5.37
CA ILE A 178 -3.27 -0.90 -4.42
C ILE A 178 -4.53 -1.50 -3.82
N SER A 179 -4.69 -2.82 -3.93
CA SER A 179 -5.77 -3.56 -3.30
C SER A 179 -5.32 -4.16 -1.98
N GLU A 180 -6.07 -3.95 -0.91
CA GLU A 180 -5.84 -4.51 0.41
C GLU A 180 -7.07 -5.28 0.90
N GLY A 181 -6.86 -6.44 1.55
CA GLY A 181 -7.93 -7.23 2.16
C GLY A 181 -8.77 -8.08 1.19
N LEU A 182 -8.65 -7.90 -0.12
CA LEU A 182 -9.33 -8.74 -1.11
C LEU A 182 -8.60 -10.09 -1.26
N PRO A 183 -9.30 -11.24 -1.21
CA PRO A 183 -8.68 -12.56 -1.23
C PRO A 183 -8.20 -12.95 -2.62
N VAL A 184 -7.01 -13.53 -2.74
CA VAL A 184 -6.45 -13.99 -4.03
C VAL A 184 -7.30 -15.10 -4.65
N GLU A 185 -7.97 -15.90 -3.82
CA GLU A 185 -8.90 -16.94 -4.25
C GLU A 185 -10.24 -16.77 -3.53
N LEU A 186 -11.32 -16.72 -4.31
CA LEU A 186 -12.70 -16.73 -3.83
C LEU A 186 -13.24 -18.17 -3.90
N PRO A 187 -13.48 -18.82 -2.74
CA PRO A 187 -14.09 -20.15 -2.70
C PRO A 187 -15.48 -20.17 -3.34
N ALA A 188 -15.87 -21.33 -3.85
CA ALA A 188 -17.23 -21.58 -4.33
C ALA A 188 -18.26 -21.31 -3.23
N LYS A 189 -19.41 -20.73 -3.60
CA LYS A 189 -20.52 -20.41 -2.68
C LYS A 189 -20.05 -19.69 -1.41
N SER A 190 -19.20 -18.68 -1.58
CA SER A 190 -18.65 -17.92 -0.47
C SER A 190 -19.56 -16.76 -0.05
N GLY A 191 -19.37 -16.30 1.20
CA GLY A 191 -19.95 -15.06 1.67
C GLY A 191 -19.28 -13.83 1.06
N GLU A 192 -19.75 -12.64 1.43
CA GLU A 192 -19.13 -11.39 1.00
C GLU A 192 -17.76 -11.18 1.66
N PHE A 193 -16.72 -11.03 0.85
CA PHE A 193 -15.41 -10.57 1.27
C PHE A 193 -15.29 -9.07 1.07
N LYS A 194 -14.73 -8.38 2.05
CA LYS A 194 -14.54 -6.92 2.02
C LYS A 194 -13.06 -6.59 1.84
N GLY A 195 -12.78 -5.59 1.03
CA GLY A 195 -11.45 -5.02 0.89
C GLY A 195 -11.51 -3.57 0.47
N THR A 196 -10.33 -3.00 0.27
CA THR A 196 -10.15 -1.60 -0.09
C THR A 196 -9.24 -1.51 -1.30
N ILE A 197 -9.58 -0.64 -2.25
CA ILE A 197 -8.71 -0.26 -3.36
C ILE A 197 -8.31 1.20 -3.14
N SER A 198 -7.01 1.47 -3.09
CA SER A 198 -6.43 2.79 -2.92
C SER A 198 -5.86 3.30 -4.24
N VAL A 199 -6.24 4.50 -4.66
CA VAL A 199 -5.72 5.18 -5.85
C VAL A 199 -5.10 6.52 -5.43
N PRO A 200 -3.80 6.77 -5.68
CA PRO A 200 -3.19 8.04 -5.30
C PRO A 200 -3.87 9.25 -5.93
N THR A 201 -4.21 10.26 -5.13
CA THR A 201 -4.94 11.45 -5.63
C THR A 201 -4.16 12.27 -6.65
N ALA A 202 -2.82 12.15 -6.67
CA ALA A 202 -1.98 12.75 -7.69
C ALA A 202 -2.27 12.23 -9.11
N LEU A 203 -2.90 11.06 -9.24
CA LEU A 203 -3.31 10.47 -10.52
C LEU A 203 -4.75 10.85 -10.90
N LEU A 204 -5.49 11.49 -10.01
CA LEU A 204 -6.91 11.80 -10.13
C LEU A 204 -7.17 13.29 -10.41
N ASP A 205 -6.17 14.02 -10.89
CA ASP A 205 -6.35 15.42 -11.26
C ASP A 205 -7.20 15.55 -12.54
N ASP A 206 -8.25 16.36 -12.45
CA ASP A 206 -9.27 16.54 -13.50
C ASP A 206 -9.87 15.20 -13.99
N VAL A 207 -10.11 14.25 -13.08
CA VAL A 207 -10.80 12.98 -13.35
C VAL A 207 -12.16 13.00 -12.67
N LYS A 208 -13.21 12.72 -13.44
CA LYS A 208 -14.60 12.72 -12.92
C LYS A 208 -15.07 11.34 -12.51
N GLN A 209 -14.66 10.35 -13.30
CA GLN A 209 -15.10 8.98 -13.17
C GLN A 209 -13.94 8.03 -13.46
N ILE A 210 -13.99 6.85 -12.84
CA ILE A 210 -13.06 5.77 -13.13
C ILE A 210 -13.83 4.48 -13.45
N SER A 211 -13.15 3.59 -14.17
CA SER A 211 -13.61 2.24 -14.45
C SER A 211 -12.61 1.25 -13.89
N LEU A 212 -13.09 0.12 -13.39
CA LEU A 212 -12.28 -1.00 -12.91
C LEU A 212 -12.58 -2.24 -13.73
N SER A 213 -11.54 -2.97 -14.11
CA SER A 213 -11.65 -4.25 -14.80
C SER A 213 -10.77 -5.27 -14.08
N LEU A 214 -11.37 -6.35 -13.62
CA LEU A 214 -10.69 -7.47 -12.98
C LEU A 214 -11.02 -8.77 -13.73
N THR A 215 -9.99 -9.55 -14.03
CA THR A 215 -10.12 -10.81 -14.77
C THR A 215 -9.58 -11.97 -13.93
N ASP A 216 -10.18 -13.15 -14.04
CA ASP A 216 -9.72 -14.36 -13.36
C ASP A 216 -8.39 -14.88 -13.91
N TYR A 217 -7.69 -15.68 -13.10
CA TYR A 217 -6.41 -16.30 -13.43
C TYR A 217 -6.38 -17.80 -13.07
N PRO A 218 -5.94 -18.68 -13.98
CA PRO A 218 -5.25 -18.39 -15.24
C PRO A 218 -6.14 -18.39 -16.47
N ALA A 219 -7.42 -18.77 -16.33
CA ALA A 219 -8.28 -19.06 -17.48
C ALA A 219 -8.73 -17.81 -18.24
N GLN A 220 -8.79 -16.64 -17.59
CA GLN A 220 -9.16 -15.35 -18.20
C GLN A 220 -10.52 -15.36 -18.91
N LYS A 221 -11.48 -16.11 -18.37
CA LYS A 221 -12.85 -16.22 -18.91
C LYS A 221 -13.82 -15.28 -18.22
N LEU A 222 -13.66 -15.10 -16.92
CA LEU A 222 -14.49 -14.27 -16.08
C LEU A 222 -13.90 -12.86 -16.03
N LYS A 223 -14.70 -11.88 -16.45
CA LYS A 223 -14.28 -10.48 -16.48
C LYS A 223 -15.30 -9.58 -15.80
N LEU A 224 -14.92 -9.07 -14.64
CA LEU A 224 -15.69 -8.10 -13.87
C LEU A 224 -15.32 -6.71 -14.36
N LYS A 225 -16.29 -5.97 -14.90
CA LYS A 225 -16.11 -4.59 -15.34
C LYS A 225 -17.08 -3.68 -14.60
N LEU A 226 -16.54 -2.79 -13.77
CA LEU A 226 -17.28 -1.73 -13.11
C LEU A 226 -16.96 -0.43 -13.85
N SER A 227 -17.98 0.26 -14.34
CA SER A 227 -17.82 1.52 -15.08
C SER A 227 -18.47 2.66 -14.31
N ASP A 228 -18.14 3.89 -14.69
CA ASP A 228 -18.81 5.11 -14.22
C ASP A 228 -18.76 5.31 -12.70
N ILE A 229 -17.69 4.90 -12.03
CA ILE A 229 -17.52 5.12 -10.59
C ILE A 229 -17.18 6.59 -10.38
N PRO A 230 -18.05 7.37 -9.70
CA PRO A 230 -17.82 8.80 -9.53
C PRO A 230 -16.67 9.05 -8.55
N VAL A 231 -15.75 9.90 -8.96
CA VAL A 231 -14.57 10.33 -8.16
C VAL A 231 -14.41 11.84 -8.16
N GLU A 232 -15.47 12.61 -8.44
CA GLU A 232 -15.39 14.06 -8.27
C GLU A 232 -15.25 14.39 -6.77
N LYS A 233 -14.28 15.25 -6.44
CA LYS A 233 -14.21 15.83 -5.09
C LYS A 233 -15.46 16.67 -4.87
N ALA A 234 -16.24 16.32 -3.85
CA ALA A 234 -17.25 17.24 -3.34
C ALA A 234 -16.52 18.49 -2.84
N ASN A 235 -16.64 19.59 -3.58
CA ASN A 235 -16.14 20.91 -3.19
C ASN A 235 -16.94 21.48 -2.02
#